data_AF-A0A951XWU4-F1
#
_entry.id   AF-A0A951XWU4-F1
#
_cell.length_a   1.000
_cell.length_b   1.000
_cell.length_c   1.000
_cell.angle_alpha   90.00
_cell.angle_beta   90.00
_cell.angle_gamma   90.00
#
_symmetry.space_group_name_H-M   'P 1'
#
loop_
_entity.id
_entity.type
_entity.pdbx_description
1 polymer ?
#
loop_
_entity_poly.entity_id
_entity_poly.type
_entity_poly.pdbx_seq_one_letter_code
_entity_poly.pdbx_strand_id
1 'polypeptide(L)'
;MLSLLTDLRAILGIVSAAGVLLALRGAWWDRSRGRPRCPRCWYLMVGAPSPRCPECGHVAARSRDLYRTRRSGPLILLGALLMLGLPAGLIWQNADRIADALRPRYERLRELQLGRYTILTETDRIDGLERVRILMDGRVRVVLHGWRLTLGGESRDGSRTVGVGDDLTGNGVPDLIIQDYSGGAHCCSTYYLFELGPNTGPLPLATLYGEHGGFAFEDVEGDGAVECFGNDWTFAYWNTSFAGSPYPEVILRFHSGRFVIADDLMRTPPPTEAEMAGLAQHILTHPENVEAWDGGSVPPEYWRVLLEFIYHGHEALAWHFADIAWPEARPGKDAFLAEFRARLSKSPYWPDIRAVSLGD
;
A
#
# COMPACT_ATOMS: atom_id res chain seq x y z
N MET A 1 12.26 -37.94 -8.17
CA MET A 1 10.93 -37.39 -7.79
C MET A 1 9.99 -37.27 -8.98
N LEU A 2 10.42 -36.72 -10.13
CA LEU A 2 9.58 -36.64 -11.34
C LEU A 2 9.10 -38.01 -11.86
N SER A 3 9.96 -39.04 -11.90
CA SER A 3 9.56 -40.38 -12.41
C SER A 3 8.46 -41.03 -11.55
N LEU A 4 8.60 -40.98 -10.22
CA LEU A 4 7.61 -41.46 -9.26
C LEU A 4 6.24 -40.77 -9.39
N LEU A 5 6.21 -39.48 -9.75
CA LEU A 5 4.98 -38.73 -9.95
C LEU A 5 4.28 -39.09 -11.27
N THR A 6 5.04 -39.34 -12.34
CA THR A 6 4.49 -39.88 -13.60
C THR A 6 3.95 -41.29 -13.42
N ASP A 7 4.63 -42.14 -12.64
CA ASP A 7 4.19 -43.50 -12.37
C ASP A 7 2.89 -43.52 -11.55
N LEU A 8 2.76 -42.64 -10.55
CA LEU A 8 1.53 -42.51 -9.76
C LEU A 8 0.33 -42.03 -10.60
N ARG A 9 0.55 -41.09 -11.54
CA ARG A 9 -0.52 -40.63 -12.46
C ARG A 9 -0.97 -41.73 -13.40
N ALA A 10 -0.04 -42.51 -13.94
CA ALA A 10 -0.36 -43.64 -14.81
C ALA A 10 -1.19 -44.69 -14.05
N ILE A 11 -0.81 -45.02 -12.81
CA ILE A 11 -1.54 -45.95 -11.95
C ILE A 11 -2.96 -45.43 -11.66
N LEU A 12 -3.12 -44.18 -11.22
CA LEU A 12 -4.43 -43.59 -10.94
C LEU A 12 -5.32 -43.48 -12.20
N GLY A 13 -4.72 -43.22 -13.37
CA GLY A 13 -5.39 -43.23 -14.66
C GLY A 13 -5.91 -44.61 -15.05
N ILE A 14 -5.08 -45.65 -14.88
CA ILE A 14 -5.48 -47.04 -15.11
C ILE A 14 -6.61 -47.46 -14.15
N VAL A 15 -6.52 -47.10 -12.87
CA VAL A 15 -7.58 -47.38 -11.88
C VAL A 15 -8.89 -46.69 -12.25
N SER A 16 -8.83 -45.43 -12.69
CA SER A 16 -10.02 -44.68 -13.11
C SER A 16 -10.65 -45.28 -14.36
N ALA A 17 -9.84 -45.71 -15.34
CA ALA A 17 -10.31 -46.41 -16.55
C ALA A 17 -10.94 -47.77 -16.22
N ALA A 18 -10.35 -48.53 -15.29
CA ALA A 18 -10.95 -49.76 -14.76
C ALA A 18 -12.28 -49.49 -14.05
N GLY A 19 -12.39 -48.37 -13.33
CA GLY A 19 -13.63 -47.87 -12.74
C GLY A 19 -14.72 -47.62 -13.79
N VAL A 20 -14.37 -47.00 -14.91
CA VAL A 20 -15.27 -46.82 -16.07
C VAL A 20 -15.76 -48.16 -16.58
N LEU A 21 -14.84 -49.09 -16.86
CA LEU A 21 -15.20 -50.42 -17.37
C LEU A 21 -16.11 -51.19 -16.39
N LEU A 22 -15.86 -51.08 -15.08
CA LEU A 22 -16.69 -51.69 -14.03
C LEU A 22 -18.09 -51.09 -13.95
N ALA A 23 -18.22 -49.76 -14.03
CA ALA A 23 -19.50 -49.09 -14.04
C ALA A 23 -20.31 -49.44 -15.31
N LEU A 24 -19.67 -49.44 -16.48
CA LEU A 24 -20.28 -49.85 -17.75
C LEU A 24 -20.72 -51.31 -17.72
N ARG A 25 -19.89 -52.20 -17.15
CA ARG A 25 -20.24 -53.61 -16.94
C ARG A 25 -21.44 -53.75 -16.00
N GLY A 26 -21.43 -53.04 -14.87
CA GLY A 26 -22.53 -53.02 -13.90
C GLY A 26 -23.83 -52.47 -14.48
N ALA A 27 -23.76 -51.53 -15.42
CA ALA A 27 -24.92 -50.92 -16.05
C ALA A 27 -25.49 -51.73 -17.24
N TRP A 28 -24.64 -52.38 -18.04
CA TRP A 28 -25.03 -52.87 -19.37
C TRP A 28 -24.64 -54.31 -19.72
N TRP A 29 -23.92 -55.05 -18.87
CA TRP A 29 -23.39 -56.37 -19.24
C TRP A 29 -24.48 -57.43 -19.45
N ASP A 30 -25.46 -57.48 -18.55
CA ASP A 30 -26.48 -58.54 -18.55
C ASP A 30 -27.78 -58.05 -19.20
N ARG A 31 -27.75 -57.96 -20.53
CA ARG A 31 -28.91 -57.58 -21.36
C ARG A 31 -29.84 -58.77 -21.55
N SER A 32 -31.13 -58.49 -21.65
CA SER A 32 -32.17 -59.48 -21.96
C SER A 32 -31.94 -60.19 -23.31
N ARG A 33 -31.26 -59.53 -24.27
CA ARG A 33 -30.99 -60.02 -25.64
C ARG A 33 -32.27 -60.51 -26.35
N GLY A 34 -33.35 -59.76 -26.19
CA GLY A 34 -34.66 -60.08 -26.77
C GLY A 34 -35.41 -61.22 -26.07
N ARG A 35 -34.90 -61.74 -24.94
CA ARG A 35 -35.56 -62.78 -24.15
C ARG A 35 -36.27 -62.17 -22.93
N PRO A 36 -37.55 -62.47 -22.67
CA PRO A 36 -38.24 -61.97 -21.49
C PRO A 36 -37.64 -62.59 -20.23
N ARG A 37 -37.19 -61.75 -19.29
CA ARG A 37 -36.61 -62.17 -18.00
C ARG A 37 -37.25 -61.40 -16.85
N CYS A 38 -37.37 -62.04 -15.69
CA CYS A 38 -37.87 -61.36 -14.50
C CYS A 38 -36.87 -60.27 -14.04
N PRO A 39 -37.29 -59.01 -13.82
CA PRO A 39 -36.37 -57.95 -13.40
C PRO A 39 -35.83 -58.13 -11.97
N ARG A 40 -36.47 -58.98 -11.15
CA ARG A 40 -36.08 -59.23 -9.76
C ARG A 40 -35.07 -60.37 -9.61
N CYS A 41 -35.37 -61.56 -10.14
CA CYS A 41 -34.52 -62.75 -10.01
C CYS A 41 -33.77 -63.15 -11.30
N TRP A 42 -34.04 -62.47 -12.43
CA TRP A 42 -33.43 -62.75 -13.74
C TRP A 42 -33.81 -64.10 -14.41
N TYR A 43 -34.83 -64.77 -13.87
CA TYR A 43 -35.38 -66.00 -14.44
C TYR A 43 -35.94 -65.80 -15.86
N LEU A 44 -35.74 -66.78 -16.73
CA LEU A 44 -36.21 -66.76 -18.13
C LEU A 44 -37.71 -67.03 -18.19
N MET A 45 -38.49 -66.06 -18.67
CA MET A 45 -39.96 -66.08 -18.67
C MET A 45 -40.55 -66.56 -20.00
N VAL A 46 -39.79 -67.35 -20.78
CA VAL A 46 -40.27 -67.89 -22.07
C VAL A 46 -41.33 -68.95 -21.81
N GLY A 47 -42.51 -68.80 -22.41
CA GLY A 47 -43.64 -69.72 -22.22
C GLY A 47 -44.43 -69.54 -20.92
N ALA A 48 -44.13 -68.50 -20.12
CA ALA A 48 -44.88 -68.21 -18.90
C ALA A 48 -46.30 -67.74 -19.24
N PRO A 49 -47.36 -68.36 -18.67
CA PRO A 49 -48.75 -68.04 -19.00
C PRO A 49 -49.26 -66.72 -18.40
N SER A 50 -48.46 -66.07 -17.54
CA SER A 50 -48.81 -64.81 -16.88
C SER A 50 -47.55 -63.96 -16.61
N PRO A 51 -47.68 -62.64 -16.39
CA PRO A 51 -46.55 -61.76 -16.03
C PRO A 51 -46.02 -61.98 -14.60
N ARG A 52 -46.52 -62.99 -13.87
CA ARG A 52 -46.03 -63.39 -12.55
C ARG A 52 -44.89 -64.40 -12.70
N CYS A 53 -43.73 -64.06 -12.14
CA CYS A 53 -42.54 -64.92 -12.17
C CYS A 53 -42.75 -66.18 -11.31
N PRO A 54 -42.53 -67.39 -11.85
CA PRO A 54 -42.72 -68.64 -11.13
C PRO A 54 -41.67 -68.88 -10.03
N GLU A 55 -40.47 -68.31 -10.15
CA GLU A 55 -39.39 -68.47 -9.15
C GLU A 55 -39.55 -67.56 -7.94
N CYS A 56 -39.76 -66.26 -8.17
CA CYS A 56 -39.70 -65.26 -7.09
C CYS A 56 -41.05 -64.56 -6.81
N GLY A 57 -42.11 -64.96 -7.50
CA GLY A 57 -43.46 -64.40 -7.35
C GLY A 57 -43.64 -62.95 -7.82
N HIS A 58 -42.59 -62.30 -8.35
CA HIS A 58 -42.68 -60.91 -8.81
C HIS A 58 -43.60 -60.76 -10.02
N VAL A 59 -44.51 -59.79 -9.98
CA VAL A 59 -45.44 -59.48 -11.07
C VAL A 59 -44.93 -58.26 -11.84
N ALA A 60 -44.61 -58.45 -13.12
CA ALA A 60 -44.19 -57.34 -13.98
C ALA A 60 -45.39 -56.43 -14.32
N ALA A 61 -45.23 -55.12 -14.13
CA ALA A 61 -46.30 -54.14 -14.36
C ALA A 61 -46.62 -53.93 -15.84
N ARG A 62 -45.62 -54.05 -16.73
CA ARG A 62 -45.77 -53.93 -18.19
C ARG A 62 -44.91 -54.99 -18.89
N SER A 63 -45.36 -55.54 -20.01
CA SER A 63 -44.62 -56.58 -20.76
C SER A 63 -43.21 -56.13 -21.18
N ARG A 64 -43.03 -54.83 -21.45
CA ARG A 64 -41.71 -54.23 -21.76
C ARG A 64 -40.70 -54.33 -20.61
N ASP A 65 -41.16 -54.42 -19.37
CA ASP A 65 -40.28 -54.46 -18.19
C ASP A 65 -39.50 -55.78 -18.09
N LEU A 66 -39.98 -56.83 -18.75
CA LEU A 66 -39.30 -58.12 -18.87
C LEU A 66 -38.07 -58.08 -19.78
N TYR A 67 -37.90 -57.01 -20.57
CA TYR A 67 -36.77 -56.86 -21.49
C TYR A 67 -35.71 -55.90 -20.97
N ARG A 68 -35.88 -55.37 -19.74
CA ARG A 68 -34.92 -54.45 -19.13
C ARG A 68 -33.59 -55.14 -18.83
N THR A 69 -32.50 -54.40 -18.95
CA THR A 69 -31.16 -54.84 -18.56
C THR A 69 -31.04 -54.95 -17.05
N ARG A 70 -30.44 -56.04 -16.55
CA ARG A 70 -30.13 -56.19 -15.12
C ARG A 70 -28.95 -55.29 -14.79
N ARG A 71 -29.14 -54.40 -13.83
CA ARG A 71 -28.08 -53.51 -13.32
C ARG A 71 -27.56 -54.04 -11.99
N SER A 72 -26.24 -54.03 -11.82
CA SER A 72 -25.59 -54.34 -10.54
C SER A 72 -25.23 -53.03 -9.83
N GLY A 73 -26.05 -52.62 -8.88
CA GLY A 73 -25.80 -51.42 -8.05
C GLY A 73 -24.41 -51.41 -7.39
N PRO A 74 -23.94 -52.50 -6.76
CA PRO A 74 -22.61 -52.55 -6.15
C PRO A 74 -21.46 -52.34 -7.14
N LEU A 75 -21.54 -52.91 -8.35
CA LEU A 75 -20.50 -52.72 -9.38
C LEU A 75 -20.49 -51.29 -9.92
N ILE A 76 -21.66 -50.68 -10.06
CA ILE A 76 -21.78 -49.27 -10.48
C ILE A 76 -21.19 -48.35 -9.41
N LEU A 77 -21.47 -48.60 -8.12
CA LEU A 77 -20.93 -47.81 -7.02
C LEU A 77 -19.41 -47.95 -6.90
N LEU A 78 -18.88 -49.17 -6.98
CA LEU A 78 -17.43 -49.41 -6.95
C LEU A 78 -16.74 -48.75 -8.15
N GLY A 79 -17.31 -48.89 -9.35
CA GLY A 79 -16.79 -48.23 -10.55
C GLY A 79 -16.76 -46.71 -10.41
N ALA A 80 -17.83 -46.11 -9.86
CA ALA A 80 -17.91 -44.68 -9.60
C ALA A 80 -16.87 -44.19 -8.58
N LEU A 81 -16.62 -44.95 -7.50
CA LEU A 81 -15.58 -44.62 -6.52
C LEU A 81 -14.17 -44.65 -7.14
N LEU A 82 -13.89 -45.65 -7.98
CA LEU A 82 -12.59 -45.77 -8.65
C LEU A 82 -12.34 -44.63 -9.66
N MET A 83 -13.40 -44.11 -10.31
CA MET A 83 -13.30 -42.94 -11.18
C MET A 83 -12.84 -41.67 -10.46
N LEU A 84 -13.01 -41.58 -9.13
CA LEU A 84 -12.57 -40.42 -8.35
C LEU A 84 -11.06 -40.43 -8.08
N GLY A 85 -10.36 -41.55 -8.31
CA GLY A 85 -8.94 -41.69 -7.99
C GLY A 85 -8.02 -40.71 -8.73
N LEU A 86 -8.17 -40.59 -10.06
CA LEU A 86 -7.38 -39.64 -10.85
C LEU A 86 -7.68 -38.17 -10.50
N PRO A 87 -8.93 -37.69 -10.45
CA PRO A 87 -9.20 -36.30 -10.07
C PRO A 87 -8.77 -36.00 -8.62
N ALA A 88 -8.97 -36.92 -7.67
CA ALA A 88 -8.48 -36.75 -6.31
C ALA A 88 -6.96 -36.68 -6.24
N GLY A 89 -6.25 -37.51 -7.01
CA GLY A 89 -4.79 -37.45 -7.11
C GLY A 89 -4.28 -36.16 -7.77
N LEU A 90 -4.97 -35.66 -8.79
CA LEU A 90 -4.64 -34.37 -9.42
C LEU A 90 -4.88 -33.19 -8.46
N ILE A 91 -5.96 -33.23 -7.68
CA ILE A 91 -6.23 -32.25 -6.62
C ILE A 91 -5.13 -32.30 -5.56
N TRP A 92 -4.77 -33.50 -5.08
CA TRP A 92 -3.72 -33.67 -4.07
C TRP A 92 -2.36 -33.17 -4.56
N GLN A 93 -1.97 -33.49 -5.79
CA GLN A 93 -0.70 -33.03 -6.38
C GLN A 93 -0.65 -31.53 -6.63
N ASN A 94 -1.80 -30.87 -6.78
CA ASN A 94 -1.89 -29.42 -6.95
C ASN A 94 -2.49 -28.75 -5.71
N ALA A 95 -2.49 -29.41 -4.56
CA ALA A 95 -3.18 -28.90 -3.37
C ALA A 95 -2.67 -27.52 -2.98
N ASP A 96 -1.35 -27.31 -3.00
CA ASP A 96 -0.74 -26.01 -2.69
C ASP A 96 -1.12 -24.94 -3.72
N ARG A 97 -1.10 -25.26 -5.01
CA ARG A 97 -1.51 -24.32 -6.08
C ARG A 97 -2.98 -23.95 -6.01
N ILE A 98 -3.84 -24.94 -5.70
CA ILE A 98 -5.28 -24.73 -5.51
C ILE A 98 -5.51 -23.88 -4.25
N ALA A 99 -4.82 -24.20 -3.16
CA ALA A 99 -4.88 -23.42 -1.94
C ALA A 99 -4.42 -21.98 -2.19
N ASP A 100 -3.32 -21.76 -2.90
CA ASP A 100 -2.80 -20.44 -3.24
C ASP A 100 -3.75 -19.67 -4.16
N ALA A 101 -4.39 -20.33 -5.13
CA ALA A 101 -5.39 -19.73 -6.01
C ALA A 101 -6.71 -19.36 -5.29
N LEU A 102 -7.06 -20.07 -4.23
CA LEU A 102 -8.27 -19.81 -3.42
C LEU A 102 -8.02 -18.82 -2.28
N ARG A 103 -6.76 -18.59 -1.89
CA ARG A 103 -6.44 -17.60 -0.87
C ARG A 103 -6.80 -16.20 -1.38
N PRO A 104 -7.33 -15.31 -0.51
CA PRO A 104 -7.56 -13.93 -0.86
C PRO A 104 -6.28 -13.28 -1.41
N ARG A 105 -6.45 -12.41 -2.42
CA ARG A 105 -5.35 -11.59 -2.95
C ARG A 105 -4.77 -10.67 -1.88
N TYR A 106 -5.65 -10.08 -1.07
CA TYR A 106 -5.29 -9.14 -0.03
C TYR A 106 -5.32 -9.81 1.34
N GLU A 107 -4.23 -9.65 2.09
CA GLU A 107 -4.11 -10.06 3.49
C GLU A 107 -4.28 -8.84 4.39
N ARG A 108 -5.10 -8.96 5.43
CA ARG A 108 -5.35 -7.85 6.37
C ARG A 108 -4.18 -7.74 7.34
N LEU A 109 -3.52 -6.59 7.32
CA LEU A 109 -2.42 -6.26 8.22
C LEU A 109 -2.92 -5.62 9.52
N ARG A 110 -3.84 -4.65 9.38
CA ARG A 110 -4.37 -3.89 10.51
C ARG A 110 -5.82 -3.50 10.28
N GLU A 111 -6.56 -3.42 11.37
CA GLU A 111 -7.92 -2.87 11.42
C GLU A 111 -8.02 -1.92 12.61
N LEU A 112 -8.53 -0.73 12.35
CA LEU A 112 -8.74 0.30 13.36
C LEU A 112 -10.18 0.79 13.27
N GLN A 113 -10.84 0.89 14.43
CA GLN A 113 -12.19 1.43 14.55
C GLN A 113 -12.14 2.83 15.18
N LEU A 114 -12.64 3.84 14.48
CA LEU A 114 -12.78 5.22 14.94
C LEU A 114 -14.25 5.64 14.83
N GLY A 115 -15.03 5.42 15.89
CA GLY A 115 -16.48 5.66 15.87
C GLY A 115 -17.17 4.86 14.76
N ARG A 116 -17.73 5.55 13.75
CA ARG A 116 -18.40 4.93 12.59
C ARG A 116 -17.45 4.54 11.46
N TYR A 117 -16.17 4.88 11.60
CA TYR A 117 -15.13 4.59 10.62
C TYR A 117 -14.39 3.30 10.94
N THR A 118 -14.16 2.50 9.90
CA THR A 118 -13.26 1.35 9.96
C THR A 118 -12.14 1.57 8.95
N ILE A 119 -10.90 1.58 9.43
CA ILE A 119 -9.71 1.78 8.61
C ILE A 119 -9.00 0.44 8.50
N LEU A 120 -8.89 -0.08 7.28
CA LEU A 120 -8.30 -1.38 7.00
C LEU A 120 -7.01 -1.20 6.21
N THR A 121 -5.88 -1.63 6.77
CA THR A 121 -4.62 -1.76 6.06
C THR A 121 -4.45 -3.19 5.60
N GLU A 122 -4.19 -3.39 4.32
CA GLU A 122 -4.07 -4.70 3.67
C GLU A 122 -2.86 -4.73 2.75
N THR A 123 -2.17 -5.86 2.66
CA THR A 123 -1.08 -6.07 1.69
C THR A 123 -1.56 -6.98 0.57
N ASP A 124 -1.14 -6.68 -0.66
CA ASP A 124 -1.34 -7.54 -1.81
C ASP A 124 -0.28 -8.64 -1.82
N ARG A 125 -0.72 -9.90 -1.77
CA ARG A 125 0.18 -11.05 -1.73
C ARG A 125 0.96 -11.28 -3.03
N ILE A 126 0.60 -10.58 -4.12
CA ILE A 126 1.25 -10.75 -5.43
C ILE A 126 2.47 -9.86 -5.57
N ASP A 127 2.32 -8.56 -5.32
CA ASP A 127 3.38 -7.55 -5.51
C ASP A 127 3.91 -6.96 -4.20
N GLY A 128 3.29 -7.27 -3.07
CA GLY A 128 3.66 -6.77 -1.75
C GLY A 128 3.19 -5.34 -1.46
N LEU A 129 2.53 -4.68 -2.42
CA LEU A 129 2.01 -3.32 -2.24
C LEU A 129 0.90 -3.30 -1.21
N GLU A 130 0.80 -2.20 -0.48
CA GLU A 130 -0.21 -2.03 0.56
C GLU A 130 -1.35 -1.15 0.06
N ARG A 131 -2.53 -1.34 0.67
CA ARG A 131 -3.67 -0.44 0.51
C ARG A 131 -4.32 -0.16 1.85
N VAL A 132 -4.81 1.07 1.99
CA VAL A 132 -5.66 1.48 3.11
C VAL A 132 -7.06 1.73 2.57
N ARG A 133 -8.07 1.09 3.18
CA ARG A 133 -9.48 1.35 2.92
C ARG A 133 -10.08 2.09 4.11
N ILE A 134 -10.67 3.25 3.86
CA ILE A 134 -11.47 3.99 4.85
C ILE A 134 -12.94 3.66 4.58
N LEU A 135 -13.57 2.99 5.53
CA LEU A 135 -14.98 2.62 5.48
C LEU A 135 -15.76 3.50 6.44
N MET A 136 -16.98 3.87 6.05
CA MET A 136 -17.97 4.52 6.92
C MET A 136 -19.22 3.63 6.93
N ASP A 137 -19.64 3.17 8.10
CA ASP A 137 -20.77 2.23 8.27
C ASP A 137 -20.66 0.98 7.38
N GLY A 138 -19.45 0.41 7.31
CA GLY A 138 -19.15 -0.79 6.51
C GLY A 138 -19.10 -0.57 4.99
N ARG A 139 -19.28 0.67 4.50
CA ARG A 139 -19.14 1.01 3.08
C ARG A 139 -17.79 1.66 2.83
N VAL A 140 -17.03 1.14 1.87
CA VAL A 140 -15.74 1.73 1.45
C VAL A 140 -16.01 3.13 0.86
N ARG A 141 -15.32 4.14 1.40
CA ARG A 141 -15.39 5.54 0.96
C ARG A 141 -14.11 5.98 0.28
N VAL A 142 -12.96 5.53 0.78
CA VAL A 142 -11.63 5.82 0.21
C VAL A 142 -10.86 4.51 0.10
N VAL A 143 -10.09 4.38 -0.98
CA VAL A 143 -9.06 3.36 -1.16
C VAL A 143 -7.78 4.07 -1.58
N LEU A 144 -6.75 3.97 -0.77
CA LEU A 144 -5.41 4.44 -1.07
C LEU A 144 -4.51 3.23 -1.31
N HIS A 145 -3.67 3.30 -2.34
CA HIS A 145 -2.65 2.31 -2.63
C HIS A 145 -1.27 2.96 -2.48
N GLY A 146 -0.31 2.22 -1.94
CA GLY A 146 1.04 2.70 -1.72
C GLY A 146 2.03 1.56 -1.61
N TRP A 147 3.30 1.92 -1.41
CA TRP A 147 4.34 0.90 -1.24
C TRP A 147 4.28 0.32 0.17
N ARG A 148 4.30 1.17 1.19
CA ARG A 148 4.13 0.78 2.59
C ARG A 148 3.35 1.85 3.33
N LEU A 149 2.13 1.51 3.74
CA LEU A 149 1.15 2.43 4.29
C LEU A 149 1.04 2.27 5.81
N THR A 150 1.45 3.31 6.53
CA THR A 150 1.33 3.38 7.99
C THR A 150 0.22 4.35 8.38
N LEU A 151 -0.59 3.99 9.38
CA LEU A 151 -1.59 4.89 9.96
C LEU A 151 -0.93 5.78 11.01
N GLY A 152 -1.10 7.09 10.85
CA GLY A 152 -0.54 8.12 11.70
C GLY A 152 0.79 8.69 11.19
N GLY A 153 1.09 9.90 11.65
CA GLY A 153 2.42 10.50 11.68
C GLY A 153 3.08 10.32 13.05
N GLU A 154 4.25 10.93 13.23
CA GLU A 154 5.06 10.81 14.45
C GLU A 154 5.24 12.20 15.10
N SER A 155 5.28 12.28 16.43
CA SER A 155 5.66 13.51 17.14
C SER A 155 7.14 13.85 16.93
N ARG A 156 7.55 15.10 17.19
CA ARG A 156 8.96 15.52 17.02
C ARG A 156 9.95 14.71 17.84
N ASP A 157 9.54 14.24 19.01
CA ASP A 157 10.35 13.42 19.93
C ASP A 157 10.25 11.90 19.68
N GLY A 158 9.43 11.47 18.72
CA GLY A 158 9.18 10.06 18.42
C GLY A 158 8.39 9.30 19.49
N SER A 159 7.81 9.98 20.49
CA SER A 159 7.16 9.32 21.62
C SER A 159 5.72 8.90 21.34
N ARG A 160 5.04 9.53 20.37
CA ARG A 160 3.63 9.24 20.04
C ARG A 160 3.33 9.21 18.55
N THR A 161 2.32 8.41 18.21
CA THR A 161 1.65 8.45 16.90
C THR A 161 0.60 9.56 16.91
N VAL A 162 0.50 10.32 15.81
CA VAL A 162 -0.38 11.48 15.65
C VAL A 162 -1.28 11.32 14.42
N GLY A 163 -2.47 11.88 14.43
CA GLY A 163 -3.43 11.81 13.33
C GLY A 163 -4.07 10.43 13.20
N VAL A 164 -4.41 9.78 14.32
CA VAL A 164 -5.17 8.52 14.32
C VAL A 164 -6.47 8.73 15.10
N GLY A 165 -7.26 9.70 14.66
CA GLY A 165 -8.46 10.20 15.34
C GLY A 165 -8.21 11.48 16.16
N ASP A 166 -7.01 12.04 16.10
CA ASP A 166 -6.69 13.37 16.65
C ASP A 166 -7.33 14.48 15.79
N ASP A 167 -7.57 15.65 16.36
CA ASP A 167 -7.99 16.84 15.62
C ASP A 167 -6.74 17.61 15.18
N LEU A 168 -6.45 17.62 13.89
CA LEU A 168 -5.30 18.31 13.32
C LEU A 168 -5.63 19.77 12.96
N THR A 169 -6.91 20.12 12.89
CA THR A 169 -7.38 21.41 12.38
C THR A 169 -7.96 22.32 13.47
N GLY A 170 -8.13 21.81 14.69
CA GLY A 170 -8.73 22.50 15.83
C GLY A 170 -10.25 22.70 15.72
N ASN A 171 -10.93 21.97 14.82
CA ASN A 171 -12.36 22.16 14.55
C ASN A 171 -13.30 21.19 15.31
N GLY A 172 -12.72 20.31 16.14
CA GLY A 172 -13.40 19.28 16.93
C GLY A 172 -13.80 18.03 16.15
N VAL A 173 -13.35 17.88 14.90
CA VAL A 173 -13.59 16.69 14.06
C VAL A 173 -12.33 15.82 14.03
N PRO A 174 -12.43 14.49 14.20
CA PRO A 174 -11.26 13.63 14.17
C PRO A 174 -10.69 13.52 12.75
N ASP A 175 -9.37 13.50 12.66
CA ASP A 175 -8.61 13.38 11.43
C ASP A 175 -7.77 12.10 11.38
N LEU A 176 -7.32 11.76 10.18
CA LEU A 176 -6.49 10.61 9.88
C LEU A 176 -5.31 10.99 8.99
N ILE A 177 -4.10 10.69 9.45
CA ILE A 177 -2.88 10.68 8.66
C ILE A 177 -2.65 9.26 8.14
N ILE A 178 -2.31 9.14 6.86
CA ILE A 178 -1.75 7.93 6.27
C ILE A 178 -0.41 8.27 5.66
N GLN A 179 0.66 7.69 6.18
CA GLN A 179 2.01 7.82 5.62
C GLN A 179 2.25 6.71 4.58
N ASP A 180 2.68 7.08 3.38
CA ASP A 180 3.19 6.17 2.35
C ASP A 180 4.70 6.32 2.22
N TYR A 181 5.42 5.27 2.60
CA TYR A 181 6.87 5.19 2.48
C TYR A 181 7.23 4.50 1.17
N SER A 182 7.89 5.23 0.26
CA SER A 182 8.17 4.75 -1.10
C SER A 182 9.14 3.57 -1.20
N GLY A 183 9.86 3.22 -0.11
CA GLY A 183 10.95 2.25 -0.15
C GLY A 183 12.33 2.85 -0.43
N GLY A 184 12.42 4.15 -0.73
CA GLY A 184 13.68 4.83 -1.06
C GLY A 184 14.61 5.06 0.13
N ALA A 185 15.92 5.13 -0.12
CA ALA A 185 16.96 5.28 0.92
C ALA A 185 16.95 6.64 1.65
N HIS A 186 16.23 7.64 1.11
CA HIS A 186 16.13 8.99 1.66
C HIS A 186 14.77 9.23 2.30
N CYS A 187 14.18 8.21 2.91
CA CYS A 187 12.94 8.30 3.68
C CYS A 187 11.74 8.97 2.98
N CYS A 188 11.61 8.84 1.65
CA CYS A 188 10.64 9.57 0.85
C CYS A 188 9.19 9.21 1.22
N SER A 189 8.66 9.98 2.17
CA SER A 189 7.35 9.76 2.76
C SER A 189 6.36 10.76 2.19
N THR A 190 5.18 10.27 1.80
CA THR A 190 4.02 11.11 1.48
C THR A 190 2.98 10.94 2.56
N TYR A 191 2.40 12.04 3.06
CA TYR A 191 1.38 12.00 4.10
C TYR A 191 0.05 12.46 3.52
N TYR A 192 -0.95 11.58 3.56
CA TYR A 192 -2.32 11.89 3.16
C TYR A 192 -3.15 12.19 4.41
N LEU A 193 -3.65 13.41 4.52
CA LEU A 193 -4.46 13.87 5.65
C LEU A 193 -5.94 13.87 5.27
N PHE A 194 -6.78 13.28 6.10
CA PHE A 194 -8.22 13.21 5.91
C PHE A 194 -8.96 13.67 7.16
N GLU A 195 -9.98 14.50 7.01
CA GLU A 195 -10.97 14.74 8.04
C GLU A 195 -12.03 13.64 8.01
N LEU A 196 -12.35 13.06 9.17
CA LEU A 196 -13.33 11.98 9.32
C LEU A 196 -14.69 12.54 9.74
N GLY A 197 -15.27 13.39 8.89
CA GLY A 197 -16.53 14.09 9.16
C GLY A 197 -17.68 13.14 9.52
N PRO A 198 -18.41 13.34 10.63
CA PRO A 198 -19.37 12.36 11.16
C PRO A 198 -20.57 12.10 10.24
N ASN A 199 -20.89 13.04 9.34
CA ASN A 199 -22.03 12.97 8.41
C ASN A 199 -21.61 13.09 6.93
N THR A 200 -20.53 13.81 6.65
CA THR A 200 -20.03 14.08 5.29
C THR A 200 -19.21 12.91 4.74
N GLY A 201 -18.62 12.08 5.60
CA GLY A 201 -17.66 11.06 5.21
C GLY A 201 -16.22 11.61 5.29
N PRO A 202 -15.23 10.81 4.83
CA PRO A 202 -13.85 11.25 4.83
C PRO A 202 -13.64 12.33 3.77
N LEU A 203 -13.00 13.43 4.15
CA LEU A 203 -12.66 14.56 3.26
C LEU A 203 -11.13 14.74 3.22
N PRO A 204 -10.50 14.80 2.05
CA PRO A 204 -9.07 15.06 1.98
C PRO A 204 -8.77 16.50 2.43
N LEU A 205 -7.87 16.64 3.41
CA LEU A 205 -7.38 17.94 3.89
C LEU A 205 -6.14 18.38 3.13
N ALA A 206 -5.14 17.49 3.01
CA ALA A 206 -3.88 17.80 2.35
C ALA A 206 -3.12 16.53 1.92
N THR A 207 -2.14 16.74 1.06
CA THR A 207 -1.06 15.79 0.81
C THR A 207 0.26 16.51 1.06
N LEU A 208 1.02 16.03 2.04
CA LEU A 208 2.33 16.59 2.39
C LEU A 208 3.42 15.69 1.80
N TYR A 209 4.32 16.29 1.02
CA TYR A 209 5.44 15.59 0.40
C TYR A 209 6.70 15.79 1.24
N GLY A 210 7.12 14.75 1.95
CA GLY A 210 8.35 14.78 2.76
C GLY A 210 9.64 14.74 1.93
N GLU A 211 9.53 14.40 0.64
CA GLU A 211 10.63 14.34 -0.34
C GLU A 211 11.82 13.48 0.10
N HIS A 212 12.85 14.07 0.71
CA HIS A 212 14.03 13.34 1.23
C HIS A 212 14.04 13.21 2.76
N GLY A 213 12.88 13.40 3.38
CA GLY A 213 12.65 13.23 4.80
C GLY A 213 11.19 12.91 5.10
N GLY A 214 10.75 13.26 6.31
CA GLY A 214 9.39 13.08 6.79
C GLY A 214 8.81 14.37 7.37
N PHE A 215 7.56 14.28 7.80
CA PHE A 215 6.94 15.28 8.64
C PHE A 215 6.77 14.74 10.05
N ALA A 216 7.05 15.58 11.04
CA ALA A 216 6.63 15.40 12.42
C ALA A 216 5.42 16.28 12.72
N PHE A 217 4.62 15.90 13.71
CA PHE A 217 3.32 16.50 13.99
C PHE A 217 3.19 16.83 15.48
N GLU A 218 2.97 18.10 15.82
CA GLU A 218 2.86 18.55 17.21
C GLU A 218 1.96 19.78 17.37
N ASP A 219 1.10 19.77 18.39
CA ASP A 219 0.37 20.97 18.83
C ASP A 219 1.30 21.75 19.76
N VAL A 220 2.08 22.66 19.19
CA VAL A 220 3.08 23.43 19.95
C VAL A 220 2.48 24.69 20.57
N GLU A 221 1.38 25.19 20.00
CA GLU A 221 0.68 26.38 20.50
C GLU A 221 -0.29 26.04 21.65
N GLY A 222 -0.68 24.76 21.79
CA GLY A 222 -1.61 24.26 22.80
C GLY A 222 -3.06 24.67 22.52
N ASP A 223 -3.39 24.97 21.26
CA ASP A 223 -4.70 25.46 20.83
C ASP A 223 -5.62 24.34 20.30
N GLY A 224 -5.09 23.11 20.21
CA GLY A 224 -5.78 21.93 19.73
C GLY A 224 -5.67 21.70 18.22
N ALA A 225 -5.04 22.60 17.46
CA ALA A 225 -4.59 22.32 16.09
C ALA A 225 -3.17 21.75 16.11
N VAL A 226 -2.77 21.07 15.04
CA VAL A 226 -1.45 20.42 14.96
C VAL A 226 -0.59 21.07 13.88
N GLU A 227 0.61 21.49 14.27
CA GLU A 227 1.63 21.96 13.36
C GLU A 227 2.42 20.79 12.76
N CYS A 228 2.74 20.91 11.48
CA CYS A 228 3.51 19.92 10.72
C CYS A 228 4.93 20.46 10.49
N PHE A 229 5.94 19.76 10.99
CA PHE A 229 7.35 20.10 10.89
C PHE A 229 8.00 19.26 9.81
N GLY A 230 8.53 19.90 8.77
CA GLY A 230 9.24 19.24 7.68
C GLY A 230 10.41 20.09 7.20
N ASN A 231 10.94 19.76 6.03
CA ASN A 231 12.02 20.53 5.42
C ASN A 231 11.73 20.84 3.96
N ASP A 232 12.27 21.97 3.51
CA ASP A 232 12.29 22.31 2.09
C ASP A 232 13.49 21.67 1.39
N TRP A 233 13.22 20.54 0.74
CA TRP A 233 14.22 19.81 -0.03
C TRP A 233 14.48 20.39 -1.42
N THR A 234 13.95 21.58 -1.74
CA THR A 234 14.21 22.27 -3.01
C THR A 234 15.71 22.41 -3.26
N PHE A 235 16.57 22.43 -2.26
CA PHE A 235 18.01 22.60 -2.47
C PHE A 235 18.82 21.31 -2.50
N ALA A 236 18.17 20.15 -2.37
CA ALA A 236 18.83 18.85 -2.50
C ALA A 236 19.56 18.74 -3.85
N TYR A 237 20.82 18.33 -3.80
CA TYR A 237 21.72 18.16 -4.95
C TYR A 237 22.00 19.44 -5.76
N TRP A 238 21.64 20.62 -5.25
CA TRP A 238 21.94 21.88 -5.92
C TRP A 238 23.30 22.41 -5.42
N ASN A 239 24.26 22.52 -6.33
CA ASN A 239 25.64 22.98 -6.08
C ASN A 239 26.49 22.13 -5.10
N THR A 240 25.98 21.00 -4.60
CA THR A 240 26.71 20.10 -3.71
C THR A 240 26.10 18.70 -3.70
N SER A 241 26.77 17.75 -3.04
CA SER A 241 26.22 16.41 -2.80
C SER A 241 24.99 16.46 -1.89
N PHE A 242 24.19 15.39 -1.86
CA PHE A 242 23.05 15.29 -0.93
C PHE A 242 23.45 15.61 0.52
N ALA A 243 24.56 15.01 0.99
CA ALA A 243 25.04 15.16 2.36
C ALA A 243 25.44 16.60 2.70
N GLY A 244 25.85 17.39 1.69
CA GLY A 244 26.18 18.80 1.87
C GLY A 244 25.03 19.75 1.56
N SER A 245 23.87 19.27 1.11
CA SER A 245 22.75 20.13 0.74
C SER A 245 22.06 20.61 2.02
N PRO A 246 21.86 21.93 2.23
CA PRO A 246 20.98 22.44 3.27
C PRO A 246 19.51 22.23 2.90
N TYR A 247 18.69 22.14 3.93
CA TYR A 247 17.26 21.82 3.86
C TYR A 247 16.55 22.59 4.98
N PRO A 248 16.20 23.88 4.75
CA PRO A 248 15.63 24.71 5.82
C PRO A 248 14.33 24.09 6.36
N GLU A 249 14.13 24.16 7.68
CA GLU A 249 12.90 23.68 8.33
C GLU A 249 11.71 24.53 7.85
N VAL A 250 10.58 23.88 7.65
CA VAL A 250 9.29 24.52 7.41
C VAL A 250 8.29 24.01 8.43
N ILE A 251 7.53 24.94 9.00
CA ILE A 251 6.44 24.64 9.92
C ILE A 251 5.16 25.01 9.19
N LEU A 252 4.23 24.06 9.09
CA LEU A 252 2.94 24.27 8.46
C LEU A 252 1.83 24.20 9.50
N ARG A 253 0.85 25.10 9.41
CA ARG A 253 -0.38 25.06 10.19
C ARG A 253 -1.61 25.04 9.30
N PHE A 254 -2.71 24.50 9.79
CA PHE A 254 -3.97 24.56 9.06
C PHE A 254 -4.60 25.95 9.19
N HIS A 255 -4.83 26.62 8.07
CA HIS A 255 -5.47 27.92 8.03
C HIS A 255 -6.34 28.06 6.79
N SER A 256 -7.61 28.45 6.99
CA SER A 256 -8.56 28.73 5.91
C SER A 256 -8.68 27.59 4.88
N GLY A 257 -8.73 26.34 5.35
CA GLY A 257 -8.99 25.16 4.51
C GLY A 257 -7.76 24.52 3.85
N ARG A 258 -6.55 24.98 4.18
CA ARG A 258 -5.29 24.42 3.68
C ARG A 258 -4.18 24.53 4.72
N PHE A 259 -3.14 23.72 4.59
CA PHE A 259 -1.90 23.92 5.32
C PHE A 259 -1.06 25.02 4.66
N VAL A 260 -0.60 25.98 5.46
CA VAL A 260 0.24 27.13 5.03
C VAL A 260 1.43 27.28 5.99
N ILE A 261 2.44 28.05 5.59
CA ILE A 261 3.57 28.36 6.47
C ILE A 261 3.08 29.06 7.75
N ALA A 262 3.59 28.58 8.89
CA ALA A 262 3.42 29.10 10.23
C ALA A 262 4.55 30.09 10.55
N ASP A 263 4.48 31.30 9.98
CA ASP A 263 5.62 32.22 9.96
C ASP A 263 6.02 32.74 11.35
N ASP A 264 5.05 32.96 12.22
CA ASP A 264 5.26 33.35 13.62
C ASP A 264 6.04 32.30 14.43
N LEU A 265 5.91 31.00 14.10
CA LEU A 265 6.69 29.93 14.73
C LEU A 265 8.08 29.76 14.09
N MET A 266 8.25 30.18 12.83
CA MET A 266 9.53 30.13 12.14
C MET A 266 10.38 31.37 12.40
N ARG A 267 9.77 32.51 12.72
CA ARG A 267 10.48 33.78 12.89
C ARG A 267 11.39 33.74 14.12
N THR A 268 12.63 34.19 13.93
CA THR A 268 13.60 34.37 15.02
C THR A 268 13.96 35.85 15.18
N PRO A 269 14.51 36.28 16.33
CA PRO A 269 15.08 37.62 16.45
C PRO A 269 16.17 37.84 15.39
N PRO A 270 16.29 39.05 14.80
CA PRO A 270 17.34 39.34 13.84
C PRO A 270 18.72 39.19 14.50
N PRO A 271 19.72 38.65 13.79
CA PRO A 271 21.07 38.57 14.31
C PRO A 271 21.63 39.98 14.56
N THR A 272 22.43 40.12 15.60
CA THR A 272 23.21 41.32 15.84
C THR A 272 24.28 41.49 14.76
N GLU A 273 24.75 42.73 14.57
CA GLU A 273 25.85 43.02 13.63
C GLU A 273 27.11 42.21 13.95
N ALA A 274 27.41 42.01 15.23
CA ALA A 274 28.55 41.20 15.67
C ALA A 274 28.39 39.72 15.32
N GLU A 275 27.20 39.14 15.50
CA GLU A 275 26.90 37.76 15.08
C GLU A 275 27.01 37.62 13.57
N MET A 276 26.48 38.58 12.82
CA MET A 276 26.55 38.58 11.36
C MET A 276 27.98 38.68 10.84
N ALA A 277 28.80 39.56 11.42
CA ALA A 277 30.21 39.67 11.11
C ALA A 277 30.98 38.39 11.46
N GLY A 278 30.65 37.76 12.59
CA GLY A 278 31.21 36.47 13.00
C GLY A 278 30.87 35.34 12.01
N LEU A 279 29.61 35.24 11.56
CA LEU A 279 29.19 34.30 10.52
C LEU A 279 29.92 34.56 9.20
N ALA A 280 30.03 35.82 8.77
CA ALA A 280 30.72 36.16 7.53
C ALA A 280 32.21 35.79 7.60
N GLN A 281 32.87 36.11 8.72
CA GLN A 281 34.25 35.71 8.96
C GLN A 281 34.42 34.19 8.96
N HIS A 282 33.47 33.45 9.54
CA HIS A 282 33.49 31.99 9.51
C HIS A 282 33.44 31.46 8.07
N ILE A 283 32.50 31.94 7.25
CA ILE A 283 32.41 31.55 5.83
C ILE A 283 33.71 31.85 5.06
N LEU A 284 34.37 32.95 5.37
CA LEU A 284 35.58 33.37 4.67
C LEU A 284 36.84 32.64 5.11
N THR A 285 36.90 32.12 6.35
CA THR A 285 38.14 31.63 6.96
C THR A 285 38.12 30.15 7.36
N HIS A 286 36.94 29.52 7.48
CA HIS A 286 36.86 28.12 7.87
C HIS A 286 37.53 27.22 6.79
N PRO A 287 38.41 26.27 7.16
CA PRO A 287 39.22 25.52 6.19
C PRO A 287 38.42 24.85 5.07
N GLU A 288 37.28 24.25 5.38
CA GLU A 288 36.42 23.59 4.37
C GLU A 288 35.80 24.59 3.39
N ASN A 289 35.42 25.78 3.87
CA ASN A 289 34.88 26.82 3.02
C ASN A 289 35.98 27.42 2.16
N VAL A 290 37.17 27.64 2.71
CA VAL A 290 38.35 28.10 1.97
C VAL A 290 38.70 27.09 0.87
N GLU A 291 38.71 25.79 1.16
CA GLU A 291 38.94 24.75 0.14
C GLU A 291 37.88 24.80 -0.97
N ALA A 292 36.60 24.93 -0.62
CA ALA A 292 35.54 25.05 -1.61
C ALA A 292 35.70 26.32 -2.47
N TRP A 293 36.02 27.46 -1.86
CA TRP A 293 36.32 28.70 -2.56
C TRP A 293 37.51 28.51 -3.51
N ASP A 294 38.66 28.05 -3.01
CA ASP A 294 39.88 27.83 -3.80
C ASP A 294 39.67 26.82 -4.94
N GLY A 295 38.82 25.82 -4.71
CA GLY A 295 38.36 24.85 -5.70
C GLY A 295 37.35 25.39 -6.72
N GLY A 296 37.02 26.68 -6.70
CA GLY A 296 36.11 27.33 -7.64
C GLY A 296 34.62 27.12 -7.35
N SER A 297 34.26 26.46 -6.25
CA SER A 297 32.89 26.23 -5.83
C SER A 297 32.41 27.29 -4.83
N VAL A 298 31.10 27.41 -4.65
CA VAL A 298 30.52 28.21 -3.54
C VAL A 298 30.25 27.24 -2.38
N PRO A 299 30.79 27.48 -1.17
CA PRO A 299 30.62 26.57 -0.06
C PRO A 299 29.13 26.42 0.30
N PRO A 300 28.65 25.19 0.59
CA PRO A 300 27.27 24.95 1.01
C PRO A 300 26.83 25.80 2.19
N GLU A 301 27.75 26.06 3.11
CA GLU A 301 27.47 26.82 4.32
C GLU A 301 27.11 28.28 4.03
N TYR A 302 27.70 28.90 3.00
CA TYR A 302 27.40 30.28 2.62
C TYR A 302 25.90 30.45 2.32
N TRP A 303 25.35 29.58 1.47
CA TRP A 303 23.96 29.68 1.05
C TRP A 303 22.99 28.94 1.99
N ARG A 304 23.47 28.08 2.89
CA ARG A 304 22.73 27.64 4.09
C ARG A 304 22.34 28.84 4.96
N VAL A 305 23.29 29.73 5.26
CA VAL A 305 23.02 30.94 6.08
C VAL A 305 22.05 31.88 5.36
N LEU A 306 22.17 32.03 4.04
CA LEU A 306 21.18 32.79 3.26
C LEU A 306 19.77 32.21 3.42
N LEU A 307 19.63 30.89 3.33
CA LEU A 307 18.33 30.22 3.53
C LEU A 307 17.83 30.40 4.97
N GLU A 308 18.68 30.24 5.97
CA GLU A 308 18.30 30.46 7.38
C GLU A 308 17.76 31.87 7.60
N PHE A 309 18.45 32.91 7.09
CA PHE A 309 17.96 34.28 7.21
C PHE A 309 16.64 34.47 6.46
N ILE A 310 16.50 33.96 5.24
CA ILE A 310 15.26 34.08 4.47
C ILE A 310 14.08 33.38 5.17
N TYR A 311 14.26 32.13 5.61
CA TYR A 311 13.17 31.32 6.18
C TYR A 311 12.77 31.79 7.58
N HIS A 312 13.66 32.45 8.31
CA HIS A 312 13.34 33.07 9.59
C HIS A 312 12.85 34.53 9.48
N GLY A 313 12.57 35.03 8.27
CA GLY A 313 11.95 36.34 8.05
C GLY A 313 12.94 37.51 7.87
N HIS A 314 14.23 37.25 7.70
CA HIS A 314 15.30 38.24 7.60
C HIS A 314 15.86 38.37 6.17
N GLU A 315 14.99 38.40 5.15
CA GLU A 315 15.42 38.41 3.73
C GLU A 315 16.40 39.57 3.43
N ALA A 316 16.14 40.78 3.93
CA ALA A 316 17.03 41.92 3.73
C ALA A 316 18.44 41.66 4.31
N LEU A 317 18.53 41.02 5.47
CA LEU A 317 19.79 40.65 6.10
C LEU A 317 20.49 39.52 5.35
N ALA A 318 19.74 38.59 4.72
CA ALA A 318 20.30 37.58 3.83
C ALA A 318 21.08 38.22 2.68
N TRP A 319 20.53 39.25 2.05
CA TRP A 319 21.20 39.93 0.94
C TRP A 319 22.38 40.78 1.40
N HIS A 320 22.30 41.41 2.57
CA HIS A 320 23.46 42.08 3.16
C HIS A 320 24.58 41.08 3.50
N PHE A 321 24.23 39.95 4.12
CA PHE A 321 25.17 38.86 4.41
C PHE A 321 25.84 38.33 3.15
N ALA A 322 25.07 38.16 2.07
CA ALA A 322 25.59 37.72 0.78
C ALA A 322 26.73 38.60 0.26
N ASP A 323 26.70 39.91 0.56
CA ASP A 323 27.74 40.85 0.16
C ASP A 323 28.99 40.76 1.04
N ILE A 324 28.82 40.68 2.36
CA ILE A 324 29.96 40.70 3.30
C ILE A 324 30.65 39.34 3.46
N ALA A 325 29.96 38.23 3.16
CA ALA A 325 30.48 36.87 3.26
C ALA A 325 31.00 36.31 1.93
N TRP A 326 31.08 37.14 0.88
CA TRP A 326 31.67 36.78 -0.40
C TRP A 326 33.11 37.33 -0.51
N PRO A 327 34.11 36.52 -0.91
CA PRO A 327 35.49 37.02 -1.02
C PRO A 327 35.60 38.19 -2.02
N GLU A 328 36.15 39.34 -1.58
CA GLU A 328 36.14 40.61 -2.34
C GLU A 328 36.70 40.50 -3.76
N ALA A 329 37.79 39.74 -3.93
CA ALA A 329 38.45 39.56 -5.23
C ALA A 329 37.80 38.48 -6.13
N ARG A 330 36.76 37.78 -5.65
CA ARG A 330 36.17 36.64 -6.36
C ARG A 330 35.04 37.09 -7.28
N PRO A 331 35.11 36.83 -8.60
CA PRO A 331 33.99 37.09 -9.51
C PRO A 331 32.85 36.07 -9.33
N GLY A 332 31.68 36.35 -9.93
CA GLY A 332 30.60 35.38 -10.04
C GLY A 332 29.50 35.45 -8.98
N LYS A 333 29.60 36.38 -8.01
CA LYS A 333 28.57 36.58 -6.98
C LYS A 333 27.17 36.77 -7.58
N ASP A 334 27.04 37.71 -8.52
CA ASP A 334 25.74 38.06 -9.10
C ASP A 334 25.13 36.88 -9.88
N ALA A 335 25.96 36.10 -10.58
CA ALA A 335 25.52 34.90 -11.29
C ALA A 335 25.02 33.83 -10.30
N PHE A 336 25.78 33.57 -9.23
CA PHE A 336 25.37 32.64 -8.18
C PHE A 336 24.05 33.07 -7.52
N LEU A 337 23.93 34.35 -7.14
CA LEU A 337 22.73 34.86 -6.50
C LEU A 337 21.51 34.84 -7.44
N ALA A 338 21.71 35.05 -8.75
CA ALA A 338 20.64 34.90 -9.74
C ALA A 338 20.14 33.45 -9.81
N GLU A 339 21.06 32.46 -9.84
CA GLU A 339 20.70 31.04 -9.80
C GLU A 339 20.05 30.64 -8.47
N PHE A 340 20.54 31.17 -7.35
CA PHE A 340 19.95 30.96 -6.03
C PHE A 340 18.50 31.45 -5.96
N ARG A 341 18.22 32.66 -6.44
CA ARG A 341 16.84 33.18 -6.54
C ARG A 341 15.98 32.34 -7.47
N ALA A 342 16.54 31.89 -8.60
CA ALA A 342 15.82 30.99 -9.50
C ALA A 342 15.52 29.63 -8.82
N ARG A 343 16.42 29.14 -7.95
CA ARG A 343 16.19 27.92 -7.17
C ARG A 343 15.14 28.14 -6.08
N LEU A 344 15.22 29.22 -5.31
CA LEU A 344 14.20 29.64 -4.33
C LEU A 344 12.80 29.66 -4.96
N SER A 345 12.66 30.20 -6.18
CA SER A 345 11.37 30.27 -6.87
C SER A 345 10.73 28.91 -7.21
N LYS A 346 11.48 27.81 -7.11
CA LYS A 346 10.98 26.45 -7.31
C LYS A 346 10.43 25.81 -6.03
N SER A 347 10.66 26.44 -4.87
CA SER A 347 10.13 25.91 -3.62
C SER A 347 8.61 26.02 -3.58
N PRO A 348 7.91 24.96 -3.13
CA PRO A 348 6.47 25.01 -2.93
C PRO A 348 6.07 25.96 -1.80
N TYR A 349 6.99 26.28 -0.89
CA TYR A 349 6.78 27.14 0.27
C TYR A 349 7.15 28.60 0.00
N TRP A 350 7.92 28.86 -1.07
CA TRP A 350 8.38 30.20 -1.42
C TRP A 350 7.28 31.26 -1.53
N PRO A 351 6.08 31.00 -2.10
CA PRO A 351 5.01 31.99 -2.15
C PRO A 351 4.61 32.51 -0.76
N ASP A 352 4.53 31.62 0.23
CA ASP A 352 4.15 31.97 1.59
C ASP A 352 5.32 32.66 2.31
N ILE A 353 6.54 32.12 2.21
CA ILE A 353 7.75 32.70 2.82
C ILE A 353 7.98 34.13 2.33
N ARG A 354 7.83 34.37 1.03
CA ARG A 354 8.01 35.71 0.45
C ARG A 354 6.92 36.70 0.89
N ALA A 355 5.69 36.24 1.08
CA ALA A 355 4.61 37.12 1.54
C ALA A 355 4.89 37.68 2.93
N VAL A 356 5.52 36.87 3.79
CA VAL A 356 5.96 37.28 5.13
C VAL A 356 7.06 38.34 5.04
N SER A 357 8.06 38.15 4.17
CA SER A 357 9.19 39.09 4.01
C SER A 357 8.82 40.45 3.41
N LEU A 358 7.64 40.58 2.79
CA LEU A 358 7.13 41.84 2.19
C LEU A 358 6.10 42.57 3.07
N GLY A 359 5.71 41.97 4.21
CA GLY A 359 4.72 42.51 5.15
C GLY A 359 5.29 43.42 6.22
N ASP A 360 6.62 43.52 6.31
CA ASP A 360 7.40 44.46 7.14
C ASP A 360 7.90 45.64 6.28
#